data_AF-A0A368G696-F1
#
_entry.id   AF-A0A368G696-F1
#
_cell.length_a   1.000
_cell.length_b   1.000
_cell.length_c   1.000
_cell.angle_alpha   90.00
_cell.angle_beta   90.00
_cell.angle_gamma   90.00
#
_symmetry.space_group_name_H-M   'P 1'
#
loop_
_entity.id
_entity.type
_entity.pdbx_description
1 polymer ?
#
loop_
_entity_poly.entity_id
_entity_poly.type
_entity_poly.pdbx_seq_one_letter_code
_entity_poly.pdbx_strand_id
1 'polypeptide(L)'
;MMYFANTEAMFFNETELRKAIDSYDVSMAMKPIIHREKRWNLWGGLYYAGTIYTTIGYGDLAATTFWGRLFTMIYALVGIPMVITILNDWGTIMFQIVDSKF
;
A
#
# COMPACT_ATOMS: atom_id res chain seq x y z
N MET A 1 5.16 -25.07 -31.89
CA MET A 1 5.04 -23.80 -32.63
C MET A 1 3.56 -23.60 -32.97
N MET A 2 2.76 -23.08 -32.03
CA MET A 2 1.28 -23.07 -32.13
C MET A 2 0.63 -21.91 -31.32
N TYR A 3 1.27 -20.74 -31.26
CA TYR A 3 0.81 -19.60 -30.44
C TYR A 3 0.32 -18.37 -31.21
N PHE A 4 0.31 -18.37 -32.54
CA PHE A 4 0.05 -17.16 -33.35
C PHE A 4 -1.31 -17.13 -34.08
N ALA A 5 -2.21 -18.08 -33.84
CA ALA A 5 -3.45 -18.20 -34.62
C ALA A 5 -4.71 -17.60 -33.97
N ASN A 6 -4.65 -17.11 -32.72
CA ASN A 6 -5.91 -16.80 -32.02
C ASN A 6 -5.87 -15.60 -31.05
N THR A 7 -5.13 -14.55 -31.42
CA THR A 7 -5.13 -13.29 -30.66
C THR A 7 -6.54 -12.70 -30.56
N GLU A 8 -7.34 -12.74 -31.64
CA GLU A 8 -8.70 -12.20 -31.61
C GLU A 8 -9.67 -13.00 -30.72
N ALA A 9 -9.64 -14.34 -30.72
CA ALA A 9 -10.48 -15.09 -29.80
C ALA A 9 -9.98 -15.06 -28.35
N MET A 10 -8.67 -14.87 -28.12
CA MET A 10 -8.13 -14.63 -26.78
C MET A 10 -8.62 -13.30 -26.21
N PHE A 11 -8.64 -12.24 -27.03
CA PHE A 11 -9.22 -10.94 -26.67
C PHE A 11 -10.73 -11.03 -26.44
N PHE A 12 -11.47 -11.70 -27.34
CA PHE A 12 -12.91 -11.92 -27.18
C PHE A 12 -13.23 -12.68 -25.88
N ASN A 13 -12.49 -13.76 -25.61
CA ASN A 13 -12.66 -14.57 -24.40
C ASN A 13 -12.34 -13.79 -23.11
N GLU A 14 -11.30 -12.94 -23.09
CA GLU A 14 -10.99 -12.12 -21.90
C GLU A 14 -12.08 -11.06 -21.65
N THR A 15 -12.60 -10.40 -22.69
CA THR A 15 -13.62 -9.36 -22.51
C THR A 15 -14.97 -9.89 -22.04
N GLU A 16 -15.41 -11.04 -22.56
CA GLU A 16 -16.66 -11.67 -22.15
C GLU A 16 -16.52 -12.31 -20.76
N LEU A 17 -15.37 -12.89 -20.44
CA LEU A 17 -15.08 -13.42 -19.11
C LEU A 17 -15.10 -12.30 -18.04
N ARG A 18 -14.51 -11.15 -18.34
CA ARG A 18 -14.54 -9.98 -17.44
C ARG A 18 -15.97 -9.51 -17.16
N LYS A 19 -16.82 -9.46 -18.19
CA LYS A 19 -18.24 -9.11 -18.03
C LYS A 19 -19.01 -10.16 -17.24
N ALA A 20 -18.73 -11.45 -17.47
CA ALA A 20 -19.34 -12.54 -16.72
C ALA A 20 -18.98 -12.46 -15.23
N ILE A 21 -17.70 -12.29 -14.91
CA ILE A 21 -17.22 -12.13 -13.51
C ILE A 21 -17.91 -10.93 -12.83
N ASP A 22 -18.00 -9.78 -13.51
CA ASP A 22 -18.68 -8.59 -12.97
C ASP A 22 -20.18 -8.85 -12.71
N SER A 23 -20.86 -9.58 -13.62
CA SER A 23 -22.25 -9.98 -13.43
C SER A 23 -22.45 -10.99 -12.30
N TYR A 24 -21.51 -11.91 -12.10
CA TYR A 24 -21.52 -12.87 -10.99
C TYR A 24 -21.29 -12.17 -9.65
N ASP A 25 -20.34 -11.23 -9.57
CA ASP A 25 -20.06 -10.47 -8.36
C ASP A 25 -21.27 -9.62 -7.92
N VAL A 26 -21.94 -8.97 -8.88
CA VAL A 26 -23.18 -8.21 -8.63
C VAL A 26 -24.33 -9.13 -8.19
N SER A 27 -24.45 -10.32 -8.78
CA SER A 27 -25.48 -11.31 -8.40
C SER A 27 -25.29 -11.91 -7.01
N MET A 28 -24.04 -11.98 -6.54
CA MET A 28 -23.67 -12.46 -5.20
C MET A 28 -23.92 -11.38 -4.11
N ALA A 29 -24.47 -10.22 -4.46
CA ALA A 29 -24.58 -9.04 -3.59
C ALA A 29 -23.24 -8.63 -2.95
N MET A 30 -22.11 -9.00 -3.56
CA MET A 30 -20.84 -8.38 -3.24
C MET A 30 -20.89 -6.97 -3.81
N LYS A 31 -20.60 -5.97 -2.96
CA LYS A 31 -20.44 -4.60 -3.45
C LYS A 31 -19.38 -4.65 -4.57
N PRO A 32 -19.63 -4.04 -5.74
CA PRO A 32 -18.64 -4.01 -6.80
C PRO A 32 -17.35 -3.42 -6.22
N ILE A 33 -16.20 -4.00 -6.59
CA ILE A 33 -14.85 -3.63 -6.14
C ILE A 33 -14.50 -2.14 -6.46
N ILE A 34 -15.43 -1.44 -7.12
CA ILE A 34 -15.41 -0.03 -7.51
C ILE A 34 -15.48 0.94 -6.32
N HIS A 35 -15.99 0.54 -5.15
CA HIS A 35 -15.84 1.33 -3.91
C HIS A 35 -14.45 1.13 -3.30
N ARG A 36 -13.39 1.42 -4.06
CA ARG A 36 -12.09 1.67 -3.44
C ARG A 36 -12.25 2.99 -2.69
N GLU A 37 -12.50 2.90 -1.38
CA GLU A 37 -12.50 4.09 -0.54
C GLU A 37 -11.27 4.92 -0.87
N LYS A 38 -11.45 6.24 -0.94
CA LYS A 38 -10.40 7.18 -1.34
C LYS A 38 -9.22 7.00 -0.37
N ARG A 39 -8.22 6.21 -0.77
CA ARG A 39 -7.12 5.78 0.11
C ARG A 39 -6.32 6.95 0.67
N TRP A 40 -6.37 8.10 -0.02
CA TRP A 40 -5.79 9.38 0.38
C TRP A 40 -6.74 10.20 1.25
N ASN A 41 -7.15 9.63 2.38
CA ASN A 41 -7.71 10.39 3.49
C ASN A 41 -6.58 10.80 4.46
N LEU A 42 -6.85 11.71 5.41
CA LEU A 42 -5.84 12.16 6.39
C LEU A 42 -5.17 10.96 7.12
N TRP A 43 -5.97 9.99 7.55
CA TRP A 43 -5.49 8.75 8.18
C TRP A 43 -4.68 7.86 7.24
N GLY A 44 -5.06 7.77 5.96
CA GLY A 44 -4.30 7.04 4.95
C GLY A 44 -2.96 7.70 4.64
N GLY A 45 -2.91 9.03 4.62
CA GLY A 45 -1.66 9.79 4.50
C GLY A 45 -0.74 9.62 5.71
N LEU A 46 -1.29 9.62 6.94
CA LEU A 46 -0.52 9.35 8.15
C LEU A 46 0.04 7.92 8.16
N TYR A 47 -0.76 6.93 7.76
CA TYR A 47 -0.30 5.56 7.59
C TYR A 47 0.82 5.46 6.56
N TYR A 48 0.67 6.10 5.39
CA TYR A 48 1.71 6.18 4.37
C TYR A 48 3.01 6.78 4.92
N ALA A 49 2.93 7.91 5.61
CA ALA A 49 4.07 8.55 6.27
C ALA A 49 4.76 7.61 7.29
N GLY A 50 3.98 6.95 8.14
CA GLY A 50 4.49 6.01 9.14
C GLY A 50 5.22 4.82 8.52
N THR A 51 4.70 4.26 7.42
CA THR A 51 5.35 3.14 6.71
C THR A 51 6.66 3.52 6.03
N ILE A 52 6.81 4.77 5.60
CA ILE A 52 8.07 5.31 5.07
C ILE A 52 9.10 5.45 6.20
N TYR A 53 8.71 6.09 7.30
CA TYR A 53 9.57 6.35 8.44
C TYR A 53 10.10 5.09 9.13
N THR A 54 9.24 4.09 9.27
CA THR A 54 9.59 2.79 9.85
C THR A 54 10.32 1.88 8.85
N THR A 55 10.48 2.32 7.60
CA THR A 55 11.07 1.55 6.49
C THR A 55 10.35 0.22 6.18
N ILE A 56 9.12 0.03 6.69
CA ILE A 56 8.32 -1.18 6.43
C ILE A 56 7.85 -1.23 4.98
N GLY A 57 7.32 -0.10 4.47
CA GLY A 57 7.00 0.08 3.05
C GLY A 57 6.09 -0.99 2.41
N TYR A 58 4.92 -1.27 2.98
CA TYR A 58 3.98 -2.29 2.46
C TYR A 58 3.61 -2.12 0.98
N GLY A 59 3.68 -0.91 0.44
CA GLY A 59 3.44 -0.63 -0.98
C GLY A 59 1.97 -0.69 -1.42
N ASP A 60 1.06 -0.87 -0.47
CA ASP A 60 -0.37 -0.86 -0.70
C ASP A 60 -0.86 0.56 -1.09
N LEU A 61 -0.35 1.59 -0.41
CA LEU A 61 -0.54 3.01 -0.72
C LEU A 61 0.82 3.62 -1.11
N ALA A 62 0.92 4.12 -2.34
CA ALA A 62 2.15 4.70 -2.86
C ALA A 62 1.88 5.96 -3.68
N ALA A 63 2.80 6.93 -3.60
CA ALA A 63 2.77 8.10 -4.47
C ALA A 63 3.06 7.68 -5.92
N THR A 64 2.06 7.80 -6.79
CA THR A 64 2.19 7.47 -8.23
C THR A 64 2.72 8.65 -9.05
N THR A 65 2.55 9.88 -8.56
CA THR A 65 3.00 11.10 -9.23
C THR A 65 4.52 11.26 -9.13
N PHE A 66 5.15 11.86 -10.15
CA PHE A 66 6.59 12.11 -10.15
C PHE A 66 7.01 13.00 -8.98
N TRP A 67 6.30 14.12 -8.80
CA TRP A 67 6.55 15.05 -7.69
C TRP A 67 6.31 14.40 -6.32
N GLY A 68 5.26 13.59 -6.18
CA GLY A 68 4.98 12.89 -4.92
C GLY A 68 6.09 11.93 -4.54
N ARG A 69 6.68 11.21 -5.51
CA ARG A 69 7.83 10.34 -5.28
C ARG A 69 9.07 11.14 -4.84
N LEU A 70 9.34 12.28 -5.47
CA LEU A 70 10.46 13.14 -5.10
C LEU A 70 10.31 13.71 -3.68
N PHE A 71 9.11 14.19 -3.31
CA PHE A 71 8.84 14.63 -1.94
C PHE A 71 9.00 13.50 -0.93
N THR A 72 8.50 12.30 -1.23
CA THR A 72 8.68 11.12 -0.37
C THR A 72 10.16 10.78 -0.17
N MET A 73 11.00 10.92 -1.20
CA MET A 73 12.45 10.67 -1.08
C MET A 73 13.12 11.64 -0.11
N ILE A 74 12.87 12.95 -0.26
CA ILE A 74 13.43 13.98 0.64
C ILE A 74 12.92 13.77 2.06
N TYR A 75 11.64 13.47 2.20
CA TYR A 75 10.98 13.19 3.47
C TYR A 75 11.60 11.97 4.17
N ALA A 76 11.89 10.90 3.44
CA ALA A 76 12.51 9.70 3.99
C ALA A 76 13.93 9.97 4.51
N LEU A 77 14.74 10.77 3.79
CA LEU A 77 16.11 11.10 4.18
C LEU A 77 16.19 11.80 5.55
N VAL A 78 15.22 12.67 5.84
CA VAL A 78 15.16 13.41 7.11
C VAL A 78 14.39 12.63 8.19
N GLY A 79 13.37 11.88 7.79
CA GLY A 79 12.50 11.15 8.70
C GLY A 79 13.15 9.92 9.35
N ILE A 80 13.86 9.12 8.57
CA ILE A 80 14.52 7.90 9.06
C ILE A 80 15.47 8.19 10.23
N PRO A 81 16.43 9.15 10.15
CA PRO A 81 17.33 9.41 11.28
C PRO A 81 16.59 9.91 12.53
N MET A 82 15.54 10.73 12.38
CA MET A 82 14.72 11.16 13.52
C MET A 82 13.97 10.01 14.19
N VAL A 83 13.47 9.04 13.43
CA VAL A 83 12.77 7.88 14.00
C VAL A 83 13.73 6.98 14.76
N ILE A 84 14.98 6.84 14.30
CA ILE A 84 16.01 6.05 14.99
C ILE A 84 16.34 6.65 16.36
N THR A 85 16.46 7.98 16.48
CA THR A 85 16.75 8.62 17.79
C THR A 85 15.59 8.44 18.75
N ILE A 86 14.35 8.63 18.28
CA ILE A 86 13.15 8.38 19.09
C ILE A 86 13.13 6.92 19.54
N LEU A 87 13.36 5.97 18.64
CA LEU A 87 13.35 4.55 18.98
C LEU A 87 14.39 4.18 20.06
N ASN A 88 15.56 4.83 20.05
CA ASN A 88 16.58 4.64 21.08
C ASN A 88 16.10 5.14 22.46
N ASP A 89 15.50 6.32 22.51
CA ASP A 89 14.95 6.88 23.75
C ASP A 89 13.85 5.98 24.32
N TRP A 90 12.92 5.53 23.47
CA TRP A 90 11.86 4.60 23.86
C TRP A 90 12.41 3.24 24.31
N GLY A 91 13.45 2.74 23.66
CA GLY A 91 14.14 1.52 24.06
C GLY A 91 14.80 1.64 25.44
N THR A 92 15.43 2.78 25.72
CA THR A 92 16.06 3.07 27.02
C THR A 92 15.02 3.17 28.12
N ILE A 93 13.91 3.87 27.87
CA ILE A 93 12.78 3.94 28.82
C ILE A 93 12.23 2.55 29.11
N MET A 94 12.02 1.74 28.08
CA MET A 94 11.51 0.37 28.24
C MET A 94 12.47 -0.49 29.05
N PHE A 95 13.78 -0.38 28.79
CA PHE A 95 14.80 -1.07 29.56
C PHE A 95 14.78 -0.66 31.03
N GLN A 96 14.72 0.63 31.33
CA GLN A 96 14.62 1.15 32.70
C GLN A 96 13.35 0.68 33.41
N ILE A 97 12.21 0.62 32.71
CA ILE A 97 10.96 0.13 33.30
C ILE A 97 11.08 -1.36 33.64
N VAL A 98 11.72 -2.16 32.79
CA VAL A 98 11.92 -3.59 33.05
C VAL A 98 12.89 -3.79 34.22
N ASP A 99 14.02 -3.10 34.22
CA ASP A 99 15.04 -3.18 35.28
C ASP A 99 14.51 -2.66 36.63
N SER A 100 13.69 -1.60 36.62
CA SER A 100 13.08 -1.05 37.84
C SER A 100 12.08 -1.96 38.56
N LYS A 101 11.70 -3.09 37.94
CA LYS A 101 10.79 -4.08 38.51
C LYS A 101 11.49 -5.37 38.98
N PHE A 102 12.81 -5.44 38.86
CA PHE A 102 13.66 -6.47 39.47
C PHE A 102 14.52 -5.88 40.58
#